data_AF-A0ABC9DS46-F1
#
_entry.id   AF-A0ABC9DS46-F1
#
_cell.length_a   1.000
_cell.length_b   1.000
_cell.length_c   1.000
_cell.angle_alpha   90.00
_cell.angle_beta   90.00
_cell.angle_gamma   90.00
#
_symmetry.space_group_name_H-M   'P 1'
#
loop_
_entity.id
_entity.type
_entity.pdbx_description
1 polymer ?
#
loop_
_entity_poly.entity_id
_entity_poly.type
_entity_poly.pdbx_seq_one_letter_code
_entity_poly.pdbx_strand_id
1 'polypeptide(L)'
;MGGEKDTLDLSDLNASLPAAAAALSAEDRAGLVNALKSLAGQHADVLETLSPNVRKRVEFLREIQGEHDEIEAKFFEERAALEAKYQKLYEPLYTKRYEIVNGVVEVDGISDEPTSENAAEGKESDAKGVPDFWLTAMKTNEVLSEEIQERDEPALKYLKDIKWSRIEDPKGFKLEFFFDTNPFFKNSILTKTYHMVDEDDPILEKAIGTEIEWHPGKNITQKVLKKKPKKGSKNAKPITKTEACESFFNFFNPPQVPDDEEDIDEETADELQSQMENDYDIGTTIRDKIIPHAVSWFTGEAVQADDFEDMGDDDEDDDEDDDDEDDEDEDEEEDEDDEEESKPARKSGSGRKQKVPQKVPQGNAEQPAECKQQ
;
A
#
# COMPACT_ATOMS: atom_id res chain seq x y z
N MET A 1 -21.51 -30.77 -39.00
CA MET A 1 -21.07 -29.38 -38.76
C MET A 1 -20.51 -29.40 -37.36
N GLY A 2 -19.25 -29.13 -37.11
CA GLY A 2 -18.24 -28.57 -38.02
C GLY A 2 -17.36 -27.62 -37.22
N GLY A 3 -16.89 -28.08 -36.06
CA GLY A 3 -16.08 -27.26 -35.17
C GLY A 3 -14.78 -26.88 -35.85
N GLU A 4 -14.50 -25.59 -35.85
CA GLU A 4 -13.18 -25.10 -36.20
C GLU A 4 -12.18 -25.61 -35.16
N LYS A 5 -10.95 -25.88 -35.61
CA LYS A 5 -9.87 -26.16 -34.69
C LYS A 5 -9.24 -24.84 -34.34
N ASP A 6 -9.41 -24.39 -33.11
CA ASP A 6 -8.63 -23.29 -32.56
C ASP A 6 -7.19 -23.78 -32.28
N THR A 7 -6.45 -23.97 -33.37
CA THR A 7 -5.01 -23.79 -33.35
C THR A 7 -4.76 -22.35 -32.97
N LEU A 8 -4.32 -22.11 -31.74
CA LEU A 8 -3.97 -20.78 -31.22
C LEU A 8 -3.10 -20.04 -32.24
N ASP A 9 -3.67 -19.02 -32.90
CA ASP A 9 -2.99 -18.33 -34.00
C ASP A 9 -2.04 -17.28 -33.45
N LEU A 10 -0.85 -17.75 -33.04
CA LEU A 10 0.24 -16.93 -32.51
C LEU A 10 0.82 -15.95 -33.55
N SER A 11 0.27 -15.85 -34.76
CA SER A 11 0.65 -14.82 -35.73
C SER A 11 0.18 -13.42 -35.29
N ASP A 12 -0.99 -13.30 -34.64
CA ASP A 12 -1.62 -12.01 -34.29
C ASP A 12 -1.53 -11.63 -32.79
N LEU A 13 -0.59 -12.25 -32.07
CA LEU A 13 -0.19 -11.82 -30.71
C LEU A 13 0.14 -10.32 -30.66
N ASN A 14 0.70 -9.76 -31.73
CA ASN A 14 1.05 -8.35 -31.84
C ASN A 14 -0.17 -7.40 -31.91
N ALA A 15 -1.39 -7.94 -32.11
CA ALA A 15 -2.65 -7.19 -32.03
C ALA A 15 -3.45 -7.47 -30.74
N SER A 16 -3.14 -8.57 -30.03
CA SER A 16 -3.87 -9.03 -28.83
C SER A 16 -3.18 -8.70 -27.50
N LEU A 17 -2.05 -7.99 -27.54
CA LEU A 17 -1.40 -7.43 -26.35
C LEU A 17 -2.27 -6.35 -25.68
N PRO A 18 -2.27 -6.22 -24.34
CA PRO A 18 -2.99 -5.17 -23.63
C PRO A 18 -2.48 -3.77 -24.00
N ALA A 19 -3.28 -2.73 -23.71
CA ALA A 19 -3.00 -1.36 -24.14
C ALA A 19 -1.63 -0.83 -23.65
N ALA A 20 -1.20 -1.18 -22.44
CA ALA A 20 0.14 -0.86 -21.92
C ALA A 20 1.26 -1.36 -22.85
N ALA A 21 1.15 -2.59 -23.35
CA ALA A 21 2.10 -3.17 -24.30
C ALA A 21 1.93 -2.63 -25.75
N ALA A 22 1.28 -1.48 -25.94
CA ALA A 22 1.37 -0.65 -27.14
C ALA A 22 2.23 0.61 -26.94
N ALA A 23 2.68 0.92 -25.71
CA ALA A 23 3.68 1.94 -25.42
C ALA A 23 5.12 1.46 -25.70
N LEU A 24 5.41 0.19 -25.36
CA LEU A 24 6.70 -0.48 -25.58
C LEU A 24 7.31 -0.22 -26.96
N SER A 25 8.64 -0.06 -26.99
CA SER A 25 9.40 0.14 -28.23
C SER A 25 9.16 -0.98 -29.24
N ALA A 26 9.38 -0.72 -30.53
CA ALA A 26 9.21 -1.73 -31.57
C ALA A 26 10.18 -2.94 -31.44
N GLU A 27 11.28 -2.79 -30.69
CA GLU A 27 12.25 -3.85 -30.44
C GLU A 27 11.89 -4.63 -29.16
N ASP A 28 11.44 -3.96 -28.09
CA ASP A 28 11.00 -4.60 -26.84
C ASP A 28 9.64 -5.27 -26.99
N ARG A 29 8.73 -4.69 -27.77
CA ARG A 29 7.48 -5.35 -28.17
C ARG A 29 7.77 -6.62 -28.98
N ALA A 30 8.82 -6.64 -29.79
CA ALA A 30 9.27 -7.85 -30.46
C ALA A 30 9.97 -8.82 -29.49
N GLY A 31 10.72 -8.31 -28.49
CA GLY A 31 11.31 -9.07 -27.39
C GLY A 31 10.26 -9.80 -26.56
N LEU A 32 9.26 -9.07 -26.03
CA LEU A 32 8.12 -9.59 -25.30
C LEU A 32 7.29 -10.57 -26.14
N VAL A 33 6.98 -10.25 -27.40
CA VAL A 33 6.30 -11.19 -28.30
C VAL A 33 7.13 -12.45 -28.54
N ASN A 34 8.47 -12.37 -28.59
CA ASN A 34 9.34 -13.55 -28.68
C ASN A 34 9.46 -14.32 -27.36
N ALA A 35 9.45 -13.64 -26.21
CA ALA A 35 9.42 -14.27 -24.89
C ALA A 35 8.09 -15.01 -24.67
N LEU A 36 6.96 -14.36 -24.97
CA LEU A 36 5.63 -14.98 -24.97
C LEU A 36 5.53 -16.13 -25.98
N LYS A 37 6.12 -16.01 -27.17
CA LYS A 37 6.21 -17.14 -28.13
C LYS A 37 7.14 -18.27 -27.67
N SER A 38 8.18 -17.97 -26.89
CA SER A 38 9.05 -18.97 -26.27
C SER A 38 8.33 -19.69 -25.14
N LEU A 39 7.61 -18.96 -24.28
CA LEU A 39 6.86 -19.52 -23.15
C LEU A 39 5.62 -20.30 -23.62
N ALA A 40 4.81 -19.72 -24.50
CA ALA A 40 3.72 -20.44 -25.19
C ALA A 40 4.26 -21.60 -26.04
N GLY A 41 5.47 -21.47 -26.59
CA GLY A 41 6.20 -22.54 -27.25
C GLY A 41 6.54 -23.70 -26.30
N GLN A 42 7.03 -23.41 -25.10
CA GLN A 42 7.28 -24.42 -24.04
C GLN A 42 5.98 -25.08 -23.57
N HIS A 43 4.90 -24.32 -23.36
CA HIS A 43 3.59 -24.90 -23.03
C HIS A 43 2.98 -25.71 -24.18
N ALA A 44 3.24 -25.35 -25.44
CA ALA A 44 2.91 -26.17 -26.60
C ALA A 44 3.77 -27.44 -26.63
N ASP A 45 5.07 -27.36 -26.35
CA ASP A 45 5.99 -28.50 -26.30
C ASP A 45 5.59 -29.50 -25.18
N VAL A 46 5.06 -29.03 -24.05
CA VAL A 46 4.40 -29.89 -23.05
C VAL A 46 3.23 -30.66 -23.67
N LEU A 47 2.33 -29.99 -24.41
CA LEU A 47 1.23 -30.69 -25.09
C LEU A 47 1.72 -31.62 -26.21
N GLU A 48 2.78 -31.26 -26.92
CA GLU A 48 3.32 -32.04 -28.04
C GLU A 48 4.11 -33.28 -27.58
N THR A 49 4.88 -33.19 -26.50
CA THR A 49 5.58 -34.31 -25.85
C THR A 49 4.63 -35.28 -25.13
N LEU A 50 3.46 -34.82 -24.69
CA LEU A 50 2.44 -35.69 -24.08
C LEU A 50 1.88 -36.72 -25.07
N SER A 51 1.82 -37.98 -24.61
CA SER A 51 1.29 -39.10 -25.40
C SER A 51 -0.19 -38.88 -25.81
N PRO A 52 -0.66 -39.46 -26.93
CA PRO A 52 -2.01 -39.20 -27.45
C PRO A 52 -3.16 -39.50 -26.47
N ASN A 53 -2.96 -40.40 -25.51
CA ASN A 53 -3.95 -40.71 -24.48
C ASN A 53 -3.95 -39.70 -23.31
N VAL A 54 -2.83 -39.02 -23.07
CA VAL A 54 -2.74 -37.97 -22.04
C VAL A 54 -3.14 -36.62 -22.63
N ARG A 55 -2.78 -36.31 -23.88
CA ARG A 55 -3.27 -35.08 -24.56
C ARG A 55 -4.79 -35.01 -24.56
N LYS A 56 -5.48 -36.12 -24.87
CA LYS A 56 -6.94 -36.24 -24.78
C LYS A 56 -7.53 -36.04 -23.38
N ARG A 57 -6.76 -36.34 -22.32
CA ARG A 57 -7.18 -36.03 -20.94
C ARG A 57 -7.01 -34.55 -20.64
N VAL A 58 -5.96 -33.91 -21.13
CA VAL A 58 -5.75 -32.46 -20.99
C VAL A 58 -6.75 -31.66 -21.84
N GLU A 59 -7.13 -32.15 -23.02
CA GLU A 59 -8.24 -31.62 -23.82
C GLU A 59 -9.56 -31.67 -23.01
N PHE A 60 -9.88 -32.81 -22.39
CA PHE A 60 -11.07 -32.94 -21.52
C PHE A 60 -10.98 -32.10 -20.22
N LEU A 61 -9.80 -31.91 -19.63
CA LEU A 61 -9.60 -31.01 -18.49
C LEU A 61 -9.81 -29.53 -18.87
N ARG A 62 -9.52 -29.14 -20.13
CA ARG A 62 -9.86 -27.81 -20.65
C ARG A 62 -11.35 -27.62 -20.88
N GLU A 63 -12.06 -28.68 -21.29
CA GLU A 63 -13.53 -28.66 -21.34
C GLU A 63 -14.12 -28.43 -19.93
N ILE A 64 -13.59 -29.12 -18.91
CA ILE A 64 -13.97 -28.90 -17.50
C ILE A 64 -13.61 -27.50 -17.00
N GLN A 65 -12.45 -26.95 -17.39
CA GLN A 65 -12.09 -25.58 -17.03
C GLN A 65 -13.09 -24.58 -17.63
N GLY A 66 -13.48 -24.74 -18.90
CA GLY A 66 -14.53 -23.92 -19.49
C GLY A 66 -15.88 -24.01 -18.77
N GLU A 67 -16.25 -25.19 -18.24
CA GLU A 67 -17.43 -25.33 -17.38
C GLU A 67 -17.27 -24.62 -16.01
N HIS A 68 -16.05 -24.53 -15.47
CA HIS A 68 -15.74 -23.75 -14.26
C HIS A 68 -15.84 -22.25 -14.52
N ASP A 69 -15.13 -21.75 -15.52
CA ASP A 69 -15.07 -20.34 -15.91
C ASP A 69 -16.49 -19.80 -16.22
N GLU A 70 -17.34 -20.64 -16.84
CA GLU A 70 -18.75 -20.35 -17.05
C GLU A 70 -19.56 -20.19 -15.75
N ILE A 71 -19.25 -20.90 -14.68
CA ILE A 71 -19.93 -20.80 -13.37
C ILE A 71 -19.40 -19.60 -12.60
N GLU A 72 -18.09 -19.38 -12.64
CA GLU A 72 -17.37 -18.28 -12.03
C GLU A 72 -17.83 -16.91 -12.56
N ALA A 73 -17.97 -16.76 -13.88
CA ALA A 73 -18.55 -15.56 -14.49
C ALA A 73 -19.98 -15.25 -14.00
N LYS A 74 -20.80 -16.28 -13.72
CA LYS A 74 -22.15 -16.12 -13.16
C LYS A 74 -22.10 -15.73 -11.68
N PHE A 75 -21.15 -16.27 -10.92
CA PHE A 75 -20.90 -15.86 -9.52
C PHE A 75 -20.52 -14.38 -9.43
N PHE A 76 -19.66 -13.87 -10.33
CA PHE A 76 -19.31 -12.45 -10.35
C PHE A 76 -20.48 -11.55 -10.79
N GLU A 77 -21.31 -11.95 -11.76
CA GLU A 77 -22.55 -11.23 -12.09
C GLU A 77 -23.49 -11.14 -10.88
N GLU A 78 -23.71 -12.26 -10.17
CA GLU A 78 -24.53 -12.28 -8.95
C GLU A 78 -23.92 -11.47 -7.80
N ARG A 79 -22.59 -11.50 -7.60
CA ARG A 79 -21.89 -10.70 -6.58
C ARG A 79 -22.02 -9.21 -6.87
N ALA A 80 -21.69 -8.76 -8.08
CA ALA A 80 -21.79 -7.36 -8.46
C ALA A 80 -23.23 -6.83 -8.33
N ALA A 81 -24.23 -7.64 -8.71
CA ALA A 81 -25.65 -7.32 -8.50
C ALA A 81 -26.05 -7.24 -7.01
N LEU A 82 -25.46 -8.09 -6.16
CA LEU A 82 -25.69 -8.11 -4.72
C LEU A 82 -25.07 -6.88 -4.03
N GLU A 83 -23.84 -6.53 -4.37
CA GLU A 83 -23.13 -5.33 -3.89
C GLU A 83 -23.85 -4.05 -4.33
N ALA A 84 -24.21 -3.94 -5.62
CA ALA A 84 -24.97 -2.82 -6.17
C ALA A 84 -26.40 -2.71 -5.60
N LYS A 85 -26.93 -3.77 -4.98
CA LYS A 85 -28.17 -3.76 -4.18
C LYS A 85 -27.91 -3.26 -2.75
N TYR A 86 -26.85 -3.73 -2.08
CA TYR A 86 -26.54 -3.28 -0.71
C TYR A 86 -26.05 -1.84 -0.64
N GLN A 87 -25.28 -1.34 -1.62
CA GLN A 87 -24.86 0.06 -1.67
C GLN A 87 -26.07 1.03 -1.69
N LYS A 88 -27.17 0.65 -2.35
CA LYS A 88 -28.44 1.41 -2.37
C LYS A 88 -29.24 1.32 -1.05
N LEU A 89 -28.92 0.37 -0.18
CA LEU A 89 -29.44 0.28 1.19
C LEU A 89 -28.57 1.07 2.18
N TYR A 90 -27.27 1.23 1.90
CA TYR A 90 -26.36 2.04 2.70
C TYR A 90 -26.43 3.54 2.38
N GLU A 91 -26.70 3.94 1.14
CA GLU A 91 -26.80 5.35 0.72
C GLU A 91 -27.75 6.21 1.60
N PRO A 92 -28.96 5.74 2.02
CA PRO A 92 -29.80 6.47 2.96
C PRO A 92 -29.23 6.58 4.39
N LEU A 93 -28.35 5.66 4.80
CA LEU A 93 -27.68 5.70 6.10
C LEU A 93 -26.50 6.67 6.06
N TYR A 94 -25.67 6.62 5.01
CA TYR A 94 -24.60 7.59 4.79
C TYR A 94 -25.13 9.02 4.60
N THR A 95 -26.30 9.18 3.95
CA THR A 95 -26.97 10.49 3.84
C THR A 95 -27.37 11.04 5.21
N LYS A 96 -27.93 10.21 6.11
CA LYS A 96 -28.23 10.61 7.49
C LYS A 96 -26.97 10.92 8.30
N ARG A 97 -25.89 10.14 8.14
CA ARG A 97 -24.58 10.43 8.76
C ARG A 97 -24.10 11.81 8.30
N TYR A 98 -24.12 12.08 7.00
CA TYR A 98 -23.77 13.39 6.44
C TYR A 98 -24.60 14.52 7.05
N GLU A 99 -25.92 14.36 7.11
CA GLU A 99 -26.84 15.35 7.69
C GLU A 99 -26.53 15.67 9.16
N ILE A 100 -26.22 14.66 9.97
CA ILE A 100 -25.87 14.82 11.39
C ILE A 100 -24.47 15.43 11.55
N VAL A 101 -23.46 14.88 10.87
CA VAL A 101 -22.07 15.36 10.92
C VAL A 101 -21.96 16.83 10.50
N ASN A 102 -22.78 17.27 9.54
CA ASN A 102 -22.81 18.66 9.06
C ASN A 102 -23.87 19.55 9.76
N GLY A 103 -24.57 19.03 10.78
CA GLY A 103 -25.63 19.73 11.52
C GLY A 103 -26.79 20.21 10.64
N VAL A 104 -27.05 19.54 9.52
CA VAL A 104 -28.21 19.82 8.65
C VAL A 104 -29.51 19.41 9.34
N VAL A 105 -29.44 18.36 10.17
CA VAL A 105 -30.55 17.84 10.98
C VAL A 105 -30.09 17.73 12.43
N GLU A 106 -30.81 18.41 13.32
CA GLU A 106 -30.66 18.22 14.77
C GLU A 106 -31.28 16.88 15.19
N VAL A 107 -30.64 16.18 16.14
CA VAL A 107 -31.12 14.86 16.60
C VAL A 107 -32.04 15.04 17.82
N ASP A 108 -33.24 14.44 17.77
CA ASP A 108 -34.18 14.43 18.90
C ASP A 108 -33.51 13.87 20.17
N GLY A 109 -33.39 14.71 21.19
CA GLY A 109 -32.61 14.45 22.41
C GLY A 109 -31.56 15.52 22.70
N ILE A 110 -31.09 16.25 21.67
CA ILE A 110 -30.23 17.44 21.82
C ILE A 110 -31.10 18.67 22.15
N SER A 111 -31.86 18.58 23.23
CA SER A 111 -32.58 19.70 23.85
C SER A 111 -31.89 20.10 25.14
N ASP A 112 -31.74 21.39 25.40
CA ASP A 112 -31.08 21.96 26.60
C ASP A 112 -31.82 21.67 27.93
N GLU A 113 -31.91 20.40 28.35
CA GLU A 113 -32.08 20.03 29.75
C GLU A 113 -30.68 19.88 30.38
N PRO A 114 -30.27 20.77 31.30
CA PRO A 114 -28.94 20.71 31.91
C PRO A 114 -28.85 19.54 32.91
N THR A 115 -28.43 18.37 32.44
CA THR A 115 -28.00 17.26 33.31
C THR A 115 -26.87 17.76 34.22
N SER A 116 -27.15 17.79 35.53
CA SER A 116 -26.56 18.71 36.51
C SER A 116 -25.09 18.45 36.91
N GLU A 117 -24.27 17.83 36.05
CA GLU A 117 -22.91 17.37 36.39
C GLU A 117 -21.81 18.01 35.52
N ASN A 118 -22.10 18.47 34.30
CA ASN A 118 -21.11 19.11 33.40
C ASN A 118 -21.03 20.65 33.50
N ALA A 119 -21.51 21.26 34.59
CA ALA A 119 -21.53 22.71 34.80
C ALA A 119 -20.14 23.31 35.17
N ALA A 120 -19.05 22.78 34.60
CA ALA A 120 -17.68 23.02 35.04
C ALA A 120 -16.65 23.35 33.94
N GLU A 121 -17.02 23.40 32.65
CA GLU A 121 -16.14 24.01 31.63
C GLU A 121 -16.96 24.79 30.58
N GLY A 122 -16.72 26.10 30.47
CA GLY A 122 -17.50 27.00 29.63
C GLY A 122 -17.05 27.01 28.17
N LYS A 123 -17.61 26.11 27.35
CA LYS A 123 -17.54 26.14 25.88
C LYS A 123 -18.97 26.17 25.31
N GLU A 124 -19.43 27.37 24.93
CA GLU A 124 -20.72 27.55 24.26
C GLU A 124 -20.68 26.94 22.85
N SER A 125 -21.25 25.73 22.72
CA SER A 125 -22.44 25.42 21.90
C SER A 125 -22.70 26.11 20.54
N ASP A 126 -21.72 26.76 19.90
CA ASP A 126 -21.81 27.27 18.51
C ASP A 126 -21.25 26.26 17.47
N ALA A 127 -20.90 25.05 17.92
CA ALA A 127 -20.38 23.96 17.11
C ALA A 127 -21.51 23.23 16.35
N LYS A 128 -21.80 23.68 15.14
CA LYS A 128 -22.80 23.03 14.27
C LYS A 128 -22.32 21.66 13.78
N GLY A 129 -23.05 20.60 14.10
CA GLY A 129 -22.76 19.22 13.68
C GLY A 129 -21.69 18.54 14.54
N VAL A 130 -20.84 17.71 13.93
CA VAL A 130 -19.73 17.02 14.59
C VAL A 130 -18.41 17.57 14.04
N PRO A 131 -17.75 18.52 14.74
CA PRO A 131 -16.49 19.11 14.28
C PRO A 131 -15.40 18.07 14.06
N ASP A 132 -14.55 18.31 13.05
CA ASP A 132 -13.38 17.49 12.73
C ASP A 132 -13.66 15.99 12.43
N PHE A 133 -14.93 15.56 12.31
CA PHE A 133 -15.33 14.14 12.24
C PHE A 133 -14.45 13.26 11.34
N TRP A 134 -14.29 13.63 10.06
CA TRP A 134 -13.50 12.87 9.12
C TRP A 134 -11.99 12.96 9.37
N LEU A 135 -11.49 14.12 9.83
CA LEU A 135 -10.09 14.28 10.21
C LEU A 135 -9.74 13.37 11.40
N THR A 136 -10.58 13.34 12.43
CA THR A 136 -10.41 12.44 13.57
C THR A 136 -10.50 10.98 13.10
N ALA A 137 -11.56 10.59 12.40
CA ALA A 137 -11.73 9.21 11.93
C ALA A 137 -10.54 8.69 11.09
N MET A 138 -10.02 9.49 10.18
CA MET A 138 -8.84 9.10 9.40
C MET A 138 -7.56 9.06 10.26
N LYS A 139 -7.37 10.00 11.21
CA LYS A 139 -6.19 9.99 12.09
C LYS A 139 -6.21 8.91 13.18
N THR A 140 -7.35 8.26 13.43
CA THR A 140 -7.46 7.10 14.33
C THR A 140 -7.05 5.79 13.64
N ASN A 141 -7.03 5.76 12.30
CA ASN A 141 -6.60 4.60 11.52
C ASN A 141 -5.10 4.72 11.20
N GLU A 142 -4.35 3.64 11.38
CA GLU A 142 -2.87 3.67 11.35
C GLU A 142 -2.32 4.11 9.99
N VAL A 143 -2.70 3.42 8.91
CA VAL A 143 -2.32 3.71 7.51
C VAL A 143 -2.53 5.19 7.16
N LEU A 144 -3.68 5.75 7.54
CA LEU A 144 -4.02 7.15 7.26
C LEU A 144 -3.37 8.15 8.23
N SER A 145 -2.98 7.71 9.43
CA SER A 145 -2.34 8.57 10.43
C SER A 145 -0.91 8.95 10.04
N GLU A 146 -0.19 8.09 9.31
CA GLU A 146 1.18 8.37 8.84
C GLU A 146 1.20 9.40 7.69
N GLU A 147 0.24 9.29 6.76
CA GLU A 147 0.06 10.22 5.64
C GLU A 147 -0.46 11.60 6.07
N ILE A 148 -1.27 11.69 7.13
CA ILE A 148 -1.88 12.95 7.59
C ILE A 148 -0.92 13.76 8.46
N GLN A 149 -0.24 14.72 7.81
CA GLN A 149 0.72 15.62 8.46
C GLN A 149 0.02 16.78 9.19
N GLU A 150 0.64 17.36 10.23
CA GLU A 150 0.12 18.54 10.99
C GLU A 150 -0.28 19.73 10.07
N ARG A 151 0.34 19.82 8.90
CA ARG A 151 0.10 20.88 7.89
C ARG A 151 -1.20 20.68 7.09
N ASP A 152 -1.71 19.45 7.06
CA ASP A 152 -2.87 19.02 6.29
C ASP A 152 -4.16 19.12 7.10
N GLU A 153 -4.08 18.89 8.42
CA GLU A 153 -5.23 18.99 9.33
C GLU A 153 -6.08 20.25 9.09
N PRO A 154 -5.51 21.47 8.97
CA PRO A 154 -6.30 22.69 8.83
C PRO A 154 -7.09 22.79 7.52
N ALA A 155 -6.73 22.00 6.50
CA ALA A 155 -7.51 21.84 5.27
C ALA A 155 -8.52 20.68 5.41
N LEU A 156 -8.12 19.57 6.04
CA LEU A 156 -9.00 18.43 6.34
C LEU A 156 -10.15 18.77 7.30
N LYS A 157 -10.04 19.83 8.14
CA LYS A 157 -11.18 20.38 8.91
C LYS A 157 -12.37 20.84 8.05
N TYR A 158 -12.18 21.02 6.74
CA TYR A 158 -13.23 21.38 5.80
C TYR A 158 -13.83 20.17 5.06
N LEU A 159 -13.41 18.94 5.37
CA LEU A 159 -13.93 17.70 4.78
C LEU A 159 -15.29 17.35 5.39
N LYS A 160 -16.32 17.32 4.54
CA LYS A 160 -17.74 17.19 4.91
C LYS A 160 -18.26 15.76 4.80
N ASP A 161 -17.78 15.04 3.79
CA ASP A 161 -18.18 13.68 3.46
C ASP A 161 -17.06 12.98 2.68
N ILE A 162 -16.99 11.66 2.82
CA ILE A 162 -16.21 10.79 1.92
C ILE A 162 -17.16 9.72 1.39
N LYS A 163 -17.21 9.56 0.07
CA LYS A 163 -18.01 8.53 -0.61
C LYS A 163 -17.14 7.69 -1.52
N TRP A 164 -17.62 6.50 -1.86
CA TRP A 164 -17.05 5.69 -2.92
C TRP A 164 -18.12 5.18 -3.88
N SER A 165 -17.69 4.89 -5.11
CA SER A 165 -18.52 4.36 -6.20
C SER A 165 -17.74 3.36 -7.03
N ARG A 166 -18.36 2.24 -7.42
CA ARG A 166 -17.79 1.31 -8.42
C ARG A 166 -17.79 1.99 -9.80
N ILE A 167 -16.85 1.60 -10.65
CA ILE A 167 -16.83 1.88 -12.09
C ILE A 167 -16.86 0.53 -12.81
N GLU A 168 -17.74 0.41 -13.82
CA GLU A 168 -17.96 -0.82 -14.58
C GLU A 168 -17.10 -0.88 -15.87
N ASP A 169 -16.75 0.28 -16.44
CA ASP A 169 -15.96 0.41 -17.68
C ASP A 169 -15.12 1.72 -17.64
N PRO A 170 -13.77 1.63 -17.49
CA PRO A 170 -13.03 0.45 -17.07
C PRO A 170 -13.40 0.02 -15.63
N LYS A 171 -13.17 -1.26 -15.29
CA LYS A 171 -13.40 -1.81 -13.95
C LYS A 171 -12.67 -0.98 -12.88
N GLY A 172 -13.28 -0.84 -11.70
CA GLY A 172 -12.60 -0.34 -10.51
C GLY A 172 -13.48 0.51 -9.59
N PHE A 173 -12.88 1.51 -8.93
CA PHE A 173 -13.61 2.38 -8.00
C PHE A 173 -13.07 3.81 -7.94
N LYS A 174 -13.95 4.73 -7.56
CA LYS A 174 -13.66 6.15 -7.32
C LYS A 174 -14.09 6.56 -5.92
N LEU A 175 -13.15 7.14 -5.17
CA LEU A 175 -13.35 7.88 -3.94
C LEU A 175 -13.66 9.36 -4.25
N GLU A 176 -14.59 9.96 -3.51
CA GLU A 176 -15.01 11.36 -3.64
C GLU A 176 -15.00 12.04 -2.26
N PHE A 177 -14.15 13.05 -2.09
CA PHE A 177 -13.94 13.80 -0.87
C PHE A 177 -14.59 15.18 -1.01
N PHE A 178 -15.66 15.42 -0.27
CA PHE A 178 -16.49 16.63 -0.40
C PHE A 178 -16.00 17.69 0.58
N PHE A 179 -15.45 18.80 0.07
CA PHE A 179 -14.90 19.89 0.87
C PHE A 179 -15.82 21.11 0.89
N ASP A 180 -15.87 21.79 2.03
CA ASP A 180 -16.44 23.14 2.12
C ASP A 180 -15.57 24.18 1.43
N THR A 181 -16.13 25.37 1.21
CA THR A 181 -15.36 26.53 0.71
C THR A 181 -14.28 26.90 1.74
N ASN A 182 -13.02 26.59 1.40
CA ASN A 182 -11.90 26.61 2.32
C ASN A 182 -10.79 27.60 1.87
N PRO A 183 -9.87 28.03 2.75
CA PRO A 183 -8.83 29.00 2.41
C PRO A 183 -7.56 28.36 1.81
N PHE A 184 -7.61 27.12 1.32
CA PHE A 184 -6.47 26.38 0.77
C PHE A 184 -6.56 26.13 -0.73
N PHE A 185 -7.71 25.66 -1.23
CA PHE A 185 -7.95 25.34 -2.64
C PHE A 185 -9.40 25.62 -3.07
N LYS A 186 -9.65 25.74 -4.38
CA LYS A 186 -11.00 26.05 -4.92
C LYS A 186 -11.93 24.84 -5.04
N ASN A 187 -11.38 23.63 -5.14
CA ASN A 187 -12.13 22.40 -5.39
C ASN A 187 -13.14 22.14 -4.27
N SER A 188 -14.42 21.97 -4.60
CA SER A 188 -15.46 21.50 -3.65
C SER A 188 -15.53 19.97 -3.56
N ILE A 189 -14.92 19.27 -4.52
CA ILE A 189 -14.76 17.82 -4.52
C ILE A 189 -13.34 17.54 -5.00
N LEU A 190 -12.61 16.68 -4.28
CA LEU A 190 -11.42 16.01 -4.79
C LEU A 190 -11.77 14.54 -5.01
N THR A 191 -11.42 13.97 -6.16
CA THR A 191 -11.65 12.56 -6.46
C THR A 191 -10.35 11.81 -6.69
N LYS A 192 -10.31 10.55 -6.26
CA LYS A 192 -9.26 9.58 -6.55
C LYS A 192 -9.92 8.36 -7.18
N THR A 193 -9.39 7.89 -8.29
CA THR A 193 -9.94 6.79 -9.08
C THR A 193 -8.87 5.74 -9.28
N TYR A 194 -9.22 4.47 -9.09
CA TYR A 194 -8.40 3.31 -9.38
C TYR A 194 -9.09 2.50 -10.49
N HIS A 195 -8.40 2.29 -11.60
CA HIS A 195 -8.78 1.32 -12.62
C HIS A 195 -8.09 0.00 -12.30
N MET A 196 -8.85 -1.09 -12.32
CA MET A 196 -8.39 -2.43 -11.97
C MET A 196 -8.48 -3.33 -13.20
N VAL A 197 -7.50 -4.22 -13.40
CA VAL A 197 -7.55 -5.21 -14.49
C VAL A 197 -8.69 -6.20 -14.24
N ASP A 198 -8.83 -6.66 -13.00
CA ASP A 198 -9.98 -7.44 -12.54
C ASP A 198 -10.49 -6.97 -11.16
N GLU A 199 -11.64 -7.50 -10.74
CA GLU A 199 -12.25 -7.23 -9.42
C GLU A 199 -11.88 -8.30 -8.37
N ASP A 200 -11.28 -9.40 -8.82
CA ASP A 200 -11.07 -10.64 -8.06
C ASP A 200 -9.59 -10.91 -7.75
N ASP A 201 -8.74 -10.74 -8.76
CA ASP A 201 -7.33 -10.42 -8.55
C ASP A 201 -7.19 -8.89 -8.72
N PRO A 202 -7.05 -8.11 -7.63
CA PRO A 202 -7.18 -6.66 -7.65
C PRO A 202 -5.90 -5.97 -8.16
N ILE A 203 -5.44 -6.37 -9.36
CA ILE A 203 -4.31 -5.78 -10.05
C ILE A 203 -4.65 -4.34 -10.46
N LEU A 204 -3.96 -3.38 -9.88
CA LEU A 204 -4.09 -1.96 -10.21
C LEU A 204 -3.53 -1.67 -11.61
N GLU A 205 -4.39 -1.31 -12.56
CA GLU A 205 -3.96 -0.81 -13.87
C GLU A 205 -3.48 0.65 -13.79
N LYS A 206 -4.27 1.50 -13.12
CA LYS A 206 -3.99 2.95 -13.08
C LYS A 206 -4.65 3.69 -11.92
N ALA A 207 -3.89 4.53 -11.23
CA ALA A 207 -4.41 5.52 -10.30
C ALA A 207 -4.53 6.91 -10.98
N ILE A 208 -5.67 7.58 -10.77
CA ILE A 208 -5.97 8.92 -11.31
C ILE A 208 -6.53 9.81 -10.18
N GLY A 209 -5.78 10.85 -9.82
CA GLY A 209 -6.19 11.86 -8.83
C GLY A 209 -6.68 13.17 -9.46
N THR A 210 -7.16 14.09 -8.61
CA THR A 210 -7.66 15.42 -9.02
C THR A 210 -6.61 16.50 -8.82
N GLU A 211 -6.29 17.27 -9.86
CA GLU A 211 -5.44 18.45 -9.72
C GLU A 211 -6.08 19.47 -8.74
N ILE A 212 -5.36 19.78 -7.67
CA ILE A 212 -5.83 20.67 -6.60
C ILE A 212 -5.54 22.12 -7.01
N GLU A 213 -6.59 22.92 -7.18
CA GLU A 213 -6.51 24.35 -7.51
C GLU A 213 -6.13 25.20 -6.28
N TRP A 214 -4.90 25.02 -5.78
CA TRP A 214 -4.36 25.73 -4.62
C TRP A 214 -4.44 27.26 -4.77
N HIS A 215 -4.80 27.92 -3.67
CA HIS A 215 -4.72 29.38 -3.56
C HIS A 215 -3.26 29.88 -3.50
N PRO A 216 -2.99 31.15 -3.86
CA PRO A 216 -1.62 31.67 -3.93
C PRO A 216 -0.86 31.56 -2.59
N GLY A 217 0.19 30.73 -2.56
CA GLY A 217 0.97 30.48 -1.35
C GLY A 217 0.29 29.57 -0.32
N LYS A 218 -0.70 28.77 -0.74
CA LYS A 218 -1.45 27.83 0.10
C LYS A 218 -1.26 26.35 -0.25
N ASN A 219 -0.45 26.03 -1.26
CA ASN A 219 -0.05 24.65 -1.50
C ASN A 219 0.79 24.13 -0.31
N ILE A 220 0.34 23.02 0.28
CA ILE A 220 0.93 22.35 1.44
C ILE A 220 1.74 21.10 1.06
N THR A 221 1.62 20.59 -0.16
CA THR A 221 2.52 19.56 -0.73
C THR A 221 3.90 20.12 -1.12
N GLN A 222 4.10 21.43 -0.95
CA GLN A 222 5.26 22.16 -1.48
C GLN A 222 5.91 23.12 -0.48
N LYS A 223 7.15 22.84 -0.11
CA LYS A 223 7.97 23.61 0.85
C LYS A 223 8.75 24.72 0.15
N VAL A 224 8.51 25.97 0.55
CA VAL A 224 9.04 27.17 -0.12
C VAL A 224 10.35 27.66 0.51
N LEU A 225 11.49 27.19 -0.01
CA LEU A 225 12.83 27.56 0.47
C LEU A 225 13.36 28.86 -0.17
N LYS A 226 13.49 29.90 0.65
CA LYS A 226 14.06 31.21 0.27
C LYS A 226 15.59 31.21 0.43
N LYS A 227 16.32 30.91 -0.65
CA LYS A 227 17.81 30.95 -0.62
C LYS A 227 18.30 32.40 -0.67
N LYS A 228 19.16 32.79 0.29
CA LYS A 228 19.80 34.12 0.33
C LYS A 228 20.63 34.33 -0.95
N PRO A 229 20.55 35.50 -1.63
CA PRO A 229 21.29 35.73 -2.86
C PRO A 229 22.82 35.68 -2.63
N LYS A 230 23.56 35.16 -3.62
CA LYS A 230 25.04 35.06 -3.54
C LYS A 230 25.66 36.44 -3.27
N LYS A 231 26.53 36.50 -2.25
CA LYS A 231 27.18 37.72 -1.72
C LYS A 231 28.06 38.38 -2.79
N GLY A 232 27.47 39.31 -3.56
CA GLY A 232 28.15 40.05 -4.62
C GLY A 232 27.22 40.73 -5.63
N SER A 233 26.03 40.16 -5.90
CA SER A 233 25.07 40.77 -6.84
C SER A 233 24.27 41.90 -6.18
N LYS A 234 24.46 43.14 -6.67
CA LYS A 234 23.85 44.35 -6.09
C LYS A 234 22.34 44.52 -6.36
N ASN A 235 21.71 43.64 -7.16
CA ASN A 235 20.28 43.70 -7.51
C ASN A 235 19.64 42.30 -7.68
N ALA A 236 20.13 41.29 -6.96
CA ALA A 236 19.52 39.95 -7.01
C ALA A 236 18.21 39.90 -6.20
N LYS A 237 17.08 39.65 -6.88
CA LYS A 237 15.84 39.19 -6.23
C LYS A 237 16.14 37.89 -5.44
N PRO A 238 15.45 37.63 -4.30
CA PRO A 238 15.59 36.36 -3.60
C PRO A 238 15.17 35.19 -4.51
N ILE A 239 16.01 34.17 -4.62
CA ILE A 239 15.66 32.96 -5.37
C ILE A 239 14.83 32.07 -4.46
N THR A 240 13.59 31.87 -4.86
CA THR A 240 12.66 30.95 -4.21
C THR A 240 12.79 29.61 -4.92
N LYS A 241 13.30 28.57 -4.25
CA LYS A 241 13.15 27.19 -4.72
C LYS A 241 11.97 26.58 -3.98
N THR A 242 11.12 25.89 -4.71
CA THR A 242 10.09 25.02 -4.15
C THR A 242 10.60 23.58 -4.20
N GLU A 243 10.35 22.81 -3.15
CA GLU A 243 10.68 21.38 -3.04
C GLU A 243 9.40 20.66 -2.59
N ALA A 244 9.14 19.45 -3.08
CA ALA A 244 8.02 18.63 -2.62
C ALA A 244 8.26 18.16 -1.18
N CYS A 245 7.20 17.74 -0.50
CA CYS A 245 7.26 17.19 0.86
C CYS A 245 6.02 16.34 1.18
N GLU A 246 6.12 15.46 2.18
CA GLU A 246 5.00 14.60 2.61
C GLU A 246 3.76 15.44 2.94
N SER A 247 2.59 14.98 2.53
CA SER A 247 1.30 15.60 2.77
C SER A 247 0.25 14.64 2.24
N PHE A 248 -0.82 14.40 3.00
CA PHE A 248 -1.95 13.57 2.58
C PHE A 248 -2.50 13.99 1.20
N PHE A 249 -2.39 15.27 0.85
CA PHE A 249 -2.86 15.77 -0.45
C PHE A 249 -2.01 15.32 -1.65
N ASN A 250 -0.87 14.65 -1.44
CA ASN A 250 -0.15 13.92 -2.49
C ASN A 250 -0.94 12.73 -3.03
N PHE A 251 -1.86 12.15 -2.25
CA PHE A 251 -2.79 11.08 -2.66
C PHE A 251 -3.65 11.44 -3.89
N PHE A 252 -3.85 12.74 -4.16
CA PHE A 252 -4.55 13.24 -5.35
C PHE A 252 -3.63 13.53 -6.55
N ASN A 253 -2.33 13.25 -6.41
CA ASN A 253 -1.32 13.24 -7.47
C ASN A 253 -0.55 11.91 -7.39
N PRO A 254 -1.21 10.76 -7.68
CA PRO A 254 -0.59 9.45 -7.52
C PRO A 254 0.63 9.28 -8.45
N PRO A 255 1.57 8.39 -8.08
CA PRO A 255 2.67 7.99 -8.96
C PRO A 255 2.16 7.62 -10.36
N GLN A 256 2.92 7.98 -11.38
CA GLN A 256 2.63 7.63 -12.77
C GLN A 256 3.69 6.64 -13.24
N VAL A 257 3.26 5.47 -13.70
CA VAL A 257 4.12 4.56 -14.47
C VAL A 257 4.58 5.31 -15.73
N PRO A 258 5.89 5.46 -15.98
CA PRO A 258 6.38 6.03 -17.24
C PRO A 258 6.06 5.10 -18.41
N ASP A 259 5.68 5.65 -19.56
CA ASP A 259 5.36 4.86 -20.76
C ASP A 259 6.60 4.18 -21.40
N ASP A 260 7.81 4.62 -21.04
CA ASP A 260 9.10 4.14 -21.55
C ASP A 260 9.91 3.45 -20.42
N GLU A 261 10.00 2.12 -20.42
CA GLU A 261 10.74 1.33 -19.41
C GLU A 261 12.28 1.45 -19.52
N GLU A 262 12.82 1.79 -20.69
CA GLU A 262 14.28 1.80 -20.97
C GLU A 262 15.10 2.81 -20.14
N ASP A 263 14.47 3.82 -19.54
CA ASP A 263 15.11 4.92 -18.78
C ASP A 263 14.96 4.78 -17.24
N ILE A 264 14.38 3.68 -16.74
CA ILE A 264 14.17 3.40 -15.31
C ILE A 264 15.19 2.35 -14.83
N ASP A 265 15.87 2.60 -13.70
CA ASP A 265 16.69 1.59 -13.03
C ASP A 265 15.88 0.74 -12.03
N GLU A 266 16.38 -0.47 -11.73
CA GLU A 266 15.72 -1.48 -10.87
C GLU A 266 15.34 -0.89 -9.48
N GLU A 267 16.22 -0.06 -8.90
CA GLU A 267 16.01 0.65 -7.64
C GLU A 267 14.84 1.67 -7.74
N THR A 268 14.75 2.43 -8.83
CA THR A 268 13.63 3.35 -9.08
C THR A 268 12.33 2.62 -9.41
N ALA A 269 12.38 1.45 -10.04
CA ALA A 269 11.20 0.64 -10.34
C ALA A 269 10.58 0.05 -9.05
N ASP A 270 11.41 -0.51 -8.17
CA ASP A 270 10.99 -1.01 -6.84
C ASP A 270 10.40 0.13 -5.98
N GLU A 271 11.06 1.31 -5.94
CA GLU A 271 10.52 2.50 -5.24
C GLU A 271 9.16 2.93 -5.80
N LEU A 272 8.94 2.85 -7.12
CA LEU A 272 7.70 3.23 -7.77
C LEU A 272 6.57 2.23 -7.51
N GLN A 273 6.87 0.92 -7.54
CA GLN A 273 5.90 -0.13 -7.19
C GLN A 273 5.45 0.02 -5.73
N SER A 274 6.39 0.16 -4.79
CA SER A 274 6.06 0.35 -3.37
C SER A 274 5.20 1.61 -3.13
N GLN A 275 5.45 2.71 -3.86
CA GLN A 275 4.59 3.90 -3.82
C GLN A 275 3.19 3.65 -4.40
N MET A 276 3.04 2.81 -5.43
CA MET A 276 1.74 2.44 -6.00
C MET A 276 0.95 1.50 -5.09
N GLU A 277 1.63 0.57 -4.43
CA GLU A 277 1.02 -0.35 -3.45
C GLU A 277 0.51 0.42 -2.21
N ASN A 278 1.32 1.32 -1.64
CA ASN A 278 0.89 2.21 -0.56
C ASN A 278 -0.29 3.12 -1.00
N ASP A 279 -0.19 3.74 -2.17
CA ASP A 279 -1.28 4.57 -2.73
C ASP A 279 -2.57 3.78 -2.96
N TYR A 280 -2.47 2.47 -3.24
CA TYR A 280 -3.61 1.57 -3.34
C TYR A 280 -4.19 1.19 -1.98
N ASP A 281 -3.36 0.84 -0.99
CA ASP A 281 -3.82 0.43 0.35
C ASP A 281 -4.49 1.58 1.13
N ILE A 282 -3.98 2.81 0.99
CA ILE A 282 -4.68 4.02 1.46
C ILE A 282 -6.08 4.11 0.80
N GLY A 283 -6.19 3.72 -0.47
CA GLY A 283 -7.43 3.72 -1.24
C GLY A 283 -8.45 2.66 -0.78
N THR A 284 -8.02 1.42 -0.56
CA THR A 284 -8.85 0.32 -0.05
C THR A 284 -9.23 0.55 1.41
N THR A 285 -8.29 0.99 2.26
CA THR A 285 -8.56 1.35 3.66
C THR A 285 -9.62 2.44 3.77
N ILE A 286 -9.60 3.47 2.90
CA ILE A 286 -10.69 4.45 2.85
C ILE A 286 -12.02 3.82 2.38
N ARG A 287 -12.00 2.98 1.33
CA ARG A 287 -13.18 2.32 0.73
C ARG A 287 -13.90 1.40 1.73
N ASP A 288 -13.15 0.58 2.45
CA ASP A 288 -13.64 -0.60 3.16
C ASP A 288 -13.61 -0.44 4.69
N LYS A 289 -12.55 0.14 5.27
CA LYS A 289 -12.50 0.42 6.72
C LYS A 289 -13.17 1.75 7.05
N ILE A 290 -12.74 2.87 6.45
CA ILE A 290 -13.19 4.21 6.86
C ILE A 290 -14.63 4.52 6.46
N ILE A 291 -15.01 4.42 5.17
CA ILE A 291 -16.34 4.87 4.74
C ILE A 291 -17.49 4.07 5.39
N PRO A 292 -17.40 2.75 5.62
CA PRO A 292 -18.42 2.01 6.35
C PRO A 292 -18.37 2.28 7.87
N HIS A 293 -17.19 2.18 8.50
CA HIS A 293 -17.03 2.22 9.96
C HIS A 293 -16.63 3.59 10.53
N ALA A 294 -16.82 4.69 9.79
CA ALA A 294 -16.38 6.04 10.13
C ALA A 294 -16.71 6.52 11.56
N VAL A 295 -17.82 6.04 12.14
CA VAL A 295 -18.20 6.38 13.52
C VAL A 295 -17.32 5.66 14.54
N SER A 296 -17.03 4.38 14.33
CA SER A 296 -16.14 3.58 15.19
C SER A 296 -14.68 4.02 15.08
N TRP A 297 -14.25 4.52 13.90
CA TRP A 297 -12.98 5.21 13.75
C TRP A 297 -12.97 6.60 14.42
N PHE A 298 -14.10 7.31 14.44
CA PHE A 298 -14.20 8.59 15.17
C PHE A 298 -14.19 8.40 16.71
N THR A 299 -14.77 7.32 17.23
CA THR A 299 -14.81 7.03 18.68
C THR A 299 -13.58 6.27 19.19
N GLY A 300 -12.77 5.67 18.31
CA GLY A 300 -11.68 4.77 18.70
C GLY A 300 -12.13 3.36 19.07
N GLU A 301 -13.39 2.99 18.78
CA GLU A 301 -13.91 1.63 18.94
C GLU A 301 -13.34 0.66 17.90
N ALA A 302 -12.98 1.15 16.70
CA ALA A 302 -12.43 0.33 15.64
C ALA A 302 -11.03 -0.22 15.99
N VAL A 303 -10.15 0.62 16.56
CA VAL A 303 -8.80 0.19 17.00
C VAL A 303 -8.91 -0.94 18.02
N GLN A 304 -9.83 -0.83 18.99
CA GLN A 304 -10.07 -1.88 20.00
C GLN A 304 -10.70 -3.17 19.43
N ALA A 305 -11.16 -3.17 18.19
CA ALA A 305 -11.63 -4.37 17.49
C ALA A 305 -10.48 -5.00 16.69
N ASP A 306 -9.78 -4.20 15.88
CA ASP A 306 -8.56 -4.63 15.16
C ASP A 306 -7.50 -5.20 16.15
N ASP A 307 -7.25 -4.53 17.28
CA ASP A 307 -6.39 -4.99 18.41
C ASP A 307 -6.79 -6.36 18.99
N PHE A 308 -8.07 -6.74 18.88
CA PHE A 308 -8.63 -7.95 19.51
C PHE A 308 -8.80 -9.10 18.50
N GLU A 309 -8.81 -8.82 17.20
CA GLU A 309 -8.71 -9.85 16.17
C GLU A 309 -7.27 -10.35 16.01
N ASP A 310 -6.25 -9.50 16.23
CA ASP A 310 -4.82 -9.88 16.22
C ASP A 310 -4.41 -10.76 17.44
N MET A 311 -5.07 -10.57 18.60
CA MET A 311 -4.84 -11.34 19.83
C MET A 311 -5.55 -12.71 19.86
N GLY A 312 -5.94 -13.24 18.69
CA GLY A 312 -6.87 -14.38 18.58
C GLY A 312 -6.26 -15.75 18.25
N ASP A 313 -4.96 -15.85 17.94
CA ASP A 313 -4.36 -16.99 17.21
C ASP A 313 -2.99 -17.46 17.79
N ASP A 314 -2.75 -17.28 19.10
CA ASP A 314 -1.46 -17.57 19.79
C ASP A 314 -1.63 -18.48 21.03
N ASP A 315 -2.60 -19.42 20.99
CA ASP A 315 -3.04 -20.24 22.15
C ASP A 315 -3.39 -21.72 21.75
N GLU A 316 -2.58 -22.36 20.89
CA GLU A 316 -2.51 -23.82 20.58
C GLU A 316 -1.24 -24.03 19.68
N ASP A 317 -0.17 -24.79 20.02
CA ASP A 317 0.10 -25.77 21.08
C ASP A 317 1.46 -25.52 21.79
N ASP A 318 1.50 -25.68 23.12
CA ASP A 318 2.73 -25.79 23.94
C ASP A 318 2.72 -27.13 24.72
N ASP A 319 2.96 -28.23 23.99
CA ASP A 319 3.16 -29.57 24.56
C ASP A 319 4.66 -29.95 24.48
N GLU A 320 5.40 -29.69 25.56
CA GLU A 320 6.71 -30.29 25.81
C GLU A 320 6.57 -31.81 26.04
N ASP A 321 7.12 -32.65 25.15
CA ASP A 321 7.40 -34.07 25.45
C ASP A 321 8.91 -34.33 25.25
N ASP A 322 9.64 -34.32 26.37
CA ASP A 322 11.09 -34.47 26.52
C ASP A 322 11.43 -35.93 26.88
N ASP A 323 11.67 -36.77 25.85
CA ASP A 323 11.85 -38.23 25.98
C ASP A 323 13.28 -38.66 25.55
N ASP A 324 14.28 -38.16 26.29
CA ASP A 324 15.68 -38.59 26.25
C ASP A 324 15.83 -39.94 27.01
N GLU A 325 15.74 -41.09 26.32
CA GLU A 325 16.26 -42.38 26.82
C GLU A 325 17.42 -42.90 25.94
N ASP A 326 18.54 -43.18 26.60
CA ASP A 326 19.86 -43.57 26.06
C ASP A 326 20.05 -45.11 26.09
N ASP A 327 21.26 -45.60 25.76
CA ASP A 327 21.72 -47.01 25.86
C ASP A 327 21.11 -48.01 24.83
N GLU A 328 21.79 -49.07 24.35
CA GLU A 328 23.16 -49.55 24.59
C GLU A 328 23.75 -50.25 23.33
N ASP A 329 25.03 -50.61 23.38
CA ASP A 329 25.92 -51.07 22.28
C ASP A 329 25.57 -52.41 21.57
N GLU A 330 26.19 -52.65 20.39
CA GLU A 330 27.08 -53.81 20.10
C GLU A 330 27.64 -53.76 18.64
N ASP A 331 28.97 -53.56 18.50
CA ASP A 331 30.00 -54.47 17.93
C ASP A 331 29.73 -55.31 16.63
N GLU A 332 30.69 -55.70 15.77
CA GLU A 332 32.17 -55.77 15.83
C GLU A 332 32.78 -55.82 14.38
N GLU A 333 33.90 -55.10 14.14
CA GLU A 333 35.14 -55.45 13.37
C GLU A 333 35.28 -55.78 11.84
N GLU A 334 36.49 -55.44 11.32
CA GLU A 334 37.37 -56.06 10.27
C GLU A 334 36.89 -56.26 8.79
N ASP A 335 37.69 -56.11 7.70
CA ASP A 335 39.02 -55.47 7.42
C ASP A 335 39.07 -54.98 5.92
N GLU A 336 40.03 -55.07 4.98
CA GLU A 336 41.35 -55.74 4.76
C GLU A 336 42.24 -54.90 3.78
N ASP A 337 43.03 -53.94 4.28
CA ASP A 337 44.24 -53.29 3.64
C ASP A 337 44.12 -52.61 2.21
N ASP A 338 45.11 -51.95 1.57
CA ASP A 338 46.58 -51.86 1.76
C ASP A 338 47.29 -50.59 1.18
N GLU A 339 48.56 -50.38 1.56
CA GLU A 339 49.74 -49.75 0.89
C GLU A 339 49.65 -48.38 0.12
N GLU A 340 50.62 -47.44 0.20
CA GLU A 340 51.76 -47.25 1.12
C GLU A 340 52.31 -45.78 1.10
N GLU A 341 53.14 -45.45 2.11
CA GLU A 341 54.31 -44.54 2.15
C GLU A 341 54.52 -43.37 1.12
N SER A 342 55.05 -42.21 1.51
CA SER A 342 56.21 -42.05 2.41
C SER A 342 56.32 -40.68 3.10
N LYS A 343 56.97 -40.65 4.27
CA LYS A 343 57.47 -39.46 4.99
C LYS A 343 59.01 -39.59 5.11
N PRO A 344 59.81 -38.51 5.23
CA PRO A 344 60.07 -37.88 6.55
C PRO A 344 60.28 -36.34 6.49
N ALA A 345 59.82 -35.49 7.41
CA ALA A 345 59.95 -35.44 8.87
C ALA A 345 61.37 -35.15 9.42
N ARG A 346 61.60 -33.96 10.03
CA ARG A 346 61.95 -33.78 11.48
C ARG A 346 62.43 -32.38 11.96
N LYS A 347 61.69 -31.86 12.96
CA LYS A 347 62.13 -31.28 14.28
C LYS A 347 62.84 -29.90 14.42
N SER A 348 62.53 -29.32 15.61
CA SER A 348 63.21 -28.26 16.41
C SER A 348 62.97 -26.77 16.04
N GLY A 349 62.89 -25.81 16.98
CA GLY A 349 62.71 -25.94 18.44
C GLY A 349 63.17 -24.74 19.30
N SER A 350 62.35 -24.32 20.29
CA SER A 350 62.62 -23.31 21.36
C SER A 350 62.66 -21.81 20.95
N GLY A 351 62.25 -20.88 21.84
CA GLY A 351 62.24 -19.42 21.51
C GLY A 351 61.54 -18.40 22.45
N ARG A 352 61.35 -18.65 23.75
CA ARG A 352 60.59 -17.81 24.73
C ARG A 352 61.09 -16.35 24.92
N LYS A 353 60.20 -15.33 24.84
CA LYS A 353 60.10 -14.19 25.82
C LYS A 353 58.91 -13.21 25.65
N GLN A 354 58.56 -12.53 26.76
CA GLN A 354 57.37 -11.69 27.00
C GLN A 354 57.57 -10.20 26.64
N LYS A 355 56.46 -9.44 26.43
CA LYS A 355 56.05 -8.36 27.38
C LYS A 355 54.65 -7.76 27.12
N VAL A 356 54.03 -7.35 28.23
CA VAL A 356 52.78 -6.57 28.45
C VAL A 356 52.91 -5.94 29.87
N PRO A 357 52.02 -5.09 30.43
CA PRO A 357 50.89 -4.30 29.88
C PRO A 357 50.80 -2.83 30.44
N GLN A 358 49.62 -2.20 30.30
CA GLN A 358 48.84 -1.45 31.33
C GLN A 358 48.76 0.11 31.39
N LYS A 359 47.48 0.56 31.52
CA LYS A 359 46.89 1.57 32.44
C LYS A 359 46.72 3.07 32.08
N VAL A 360 45.46 3.41 31.76
CA VAL A 360 44.53 4.41 32.40
C VAL A 360 44.81 4.80 33.88
N PRO A 361 44.31 5.93 34.46
CA PRO A 361 42.96 6.52 34.23
C PRO A 361 42.73 8.06 34.38
N GLN A 362 41.48 8.47 34.09
CA GLN A 362 40.60 9.51 34.72
C GLN A 362 41.10 10.89 35.22
N GLY A 363 40.28 11.94 35.00
CA GLY A 363 40.29 13.20 35.77
C GLY A 363 39.27 14.25 35.27
N ASN A 364 38.41 14.77 36.17
CA ASN A 364 37.45 15.87 35.90
C ASN A 364 38.13 17.25 35.76
N ALA A 365 37.47 18.22 35.09
CA ALA A 365 36.97 19.46 35.75
C ALA A 365 36.33 20.49 34.79
N GLU A 366 35.07 20.87 35.10
CA GLU A 366 34.48 22.23 35.13
C GLU A 366 34.48 23.21 33.92
N GLN A 367 33.74 24.31 34.14
CA GLN A 367 33.36 25.36 33.17
C GLN A 367 34.42 26.48 33.07
N PRO A 368 34.18 27.53 32.26
CA PRO A 368 33.61 28.74 32.88
C PRO A 368 32.48 29.42 32.07
N ALA A 369 31.83 30.41 32.69
CA ALA A 369 30.78 31.24 32.11
C ALA A 369 31.15 32.75 32.11
N GLU A 370 30.22 33.59 31.63
CA GLU A 370 30.27 35.07 31.58
C GLU A 370 31.25 35.66 30.52
N CYS A 371 30.97 36.80 29.89
CA CYS A 371 30.39 38.04 30.43
C CYS A 371 29.41 38.78 29.49
N LYS A 372 28.72 39.79 30.04
CA LYS A 372 27.79 40.72 29.39
C LYS A 372 28.40 42.12 29.18
N GLN A 373 27.58 43.03 28.64
CA GLN A 373 27.82 44.44 28.33
C GLN A 373 28.51 44.64 26.96
N GLN A 374 28.14 45.66 26.17
CA GLN A 374 27.30 46.84 26.48
C GLN A 374 26.21 47.07 25.42
#